data_AF-A0A7Y0S0P6-F1
#
_entry.id   AF-A0A7Y0S0P6-F1
#
_cell.length_a   1.000
_cell.length_b   1.000
_cell.length_c   1.000
_cell.angle_alpha   90.00
_cell.angle_beta   90.00
_cell.angle_gamma   90.00
#
_symmetry.space_group_name_H-M   'P 1'
#
loop_
_entity.id
_entity.type
_entity.pdbx_description
1 polymer ?
#
loop_
_entity_poly.entity_id
_entity_poly.type
_entity_poly.pdbx_seq_one_letter_code
_entity_poly.pdbx_strand_id
1 'polypeptide(L)'
;RSAFHHSAHYRSAVAFGQFEVVEDNQEKDRLLNHFIEQIAPGRTEQVRLSNEKELKATMLLRIPLTEASVKISNFGVNDDAEDMDIPVWAG
;
A
#
# COMPACT_ATOMS: atom_id res chain seq x y z
N ARG A 1 -4.91 -25.12 15.93
CA ARG A 1 -5.09 -25.87 17.20
C ARG A 1 -4.00 -25.55 18.20
N SER A 2 -2.73 -25.51 17.79
CA SER A 2 -1.65 -24.94 18.61
C SER A 2 -1.65 -23.40 18.59
N ALA A 3 -1.31 -22.77 19.72
CA ALA A 3 -1.06 -21.33 19.78
C ALA A 3 0.05 -20.89 18.81
N PHE A 4 1.03 -21.77 18.56
CA PHE A 4 2.18 -21.50 17.70
C PHE A 4 1.81 -21.31 16.22
N HIS A 5 0.75 -21.99 15.75
CA HIS A 5 0.27 -21.92 14.36
C HIS A 5 -0.71 -20.76 14.10
N HIS A 6 -0.92 -19.87 15.08
CA HIS A 6 -1.74 -18.67 14.85
C HIS A 6 -1.05 -17.74 13.86
N SER A 7 -1.80 -17.32 12.85
CA SER A 7 -1.32 -16.42 11.81
C SER A 7 -2.44 -15.50 11.34
N ALA A 8 -2.15 -14.68 10.33
CA ALA A 8 -3.11 -13.81 9.68
C ALA A 8 -3.01 -13.92 8.17
N HIS A 9 -4.15 -13.70 7.50
CA HIS A 9 -4.15 -13.45 6.07
C HIS A 9 -3.71 -12.01 5.81
N TYR A 10 -2.78 -11.83 4.87
CA TYR A 10 -2.28 -10.51 4.50
C TYR A 10 -1.70 -10.50 3.09
N ARG A 11 -1.56 -9.29 2.55
CA ARG A 11 -0.80 -8.99 1.35
C ARG A 11 0.15 -7.85 1.69
N SER A 12 1.45 -8.07 1.52
CA SER A 12 2.49 -7.09 1.83
C SER A 12 3.47 -6.97 0.68
N ALA A 13 3.89 -5.74 0.40
CA ALA A 13 4.93 -5.42 -0.56
C ALA A 13 5.96 -4.49 0.11
N VAL A 14 7.23 -4.77 -0.11
CA VAL A 14 8.37 -3.92 0.27
C VAL A 14 9.03 -3.49 -1.03
N ALA A 15 9.02 -2.20 -1.33
CA ALA A 15 9.71 -1.64 -2.49
C ALA A 15 11.05 -1.05 -2.05
N PHE A 16 12.10 -1.30 -2.83
CA PHE A 16 13.45 -0.80 -2.58
C PHE A 16 13.85 0.20 -3.66
N GLY A 17 14.61 1.21 -3.27
CA GLY A 17 15.09 2.24 -4.18
C GLY A 17 15.36 3.55 -3.46
N GLN A 18 15.68 4.57 -4.25
CA GLN A 18 15.88 5.92 -3.79
C GLN A 18 14.76 6.82 -4.32
N PHE A 19 14.26 7.71 -3.47
CA PHE A 19 13.30 8.71 -3.90
C PHE A 19 13.96 9.78 -4.75
N GLU A 20 13.28 10.17 -5.82
CA GLU A 20 13.57 11.36 -6.62
C GLU A 20 12.52 12.44 -6.32
N VAL A 21 12.95 13.70 -6.27
CA VAL A 21 12.05 14.85 -6.13
C VAL A 21 11.42 15.17 -7.48
N VAL A 22 10.12 15.44 -7.49
CA VAL A 22 9.40 15.98 -8.65
C VAL A 22 9.44 17.52 -8.57
N GLU A 23 10.35 18.12 -9.34
CA GLU A 23 10.59 19.58 -9.31
C GLU A 23 9.61 20.37 -10.18
N ASP A 24 9.22 19.83 -11.33
CA ASP A 24 8.33 20.52 -12.26
C ASP A 24 6.91 20.66 -11.69
N ASN A 25 6.40 21.90 -11.63
CA ASN A 25 5.11 22.17 -11.02
C ASN A 25 3.93 21.67 -11.86
N GLN A 26 4.06 21.60 -13.20
CA GLN A 26 2.98 21.06 -14.03
C GLN A 26 2.84 19.56 -13.80
N GLU A 27 3.96 18.84 -13.75
CA GLU A 27 3.99 17.42 -13.44
C GLU A 27 3.55 17.14 -12.00
N LYS A 28 3.95 17.98 -11.05
CA LYS A 28 3.52 17.89 -9.65
C LYS A 28 2.01 18.05 -9.51
N ASP A 29 1.41 19.03 -10.17
CA ASP A 29 -0.05 19.22 -10.17
C ASP A 29 -0.76 18.00 -10.78
N ARG A 30 -0.30 17.52 -11.94
CA ARG A 30 -0.84 16.32 -12.59
C ARG A 30 -0.84 15.10 -11.66
N LEU A 31 0.29 14.83 -11.00
CA LEU A 31 0.46 13.68 -10.12
C LEU A 31 -0.35 13.80 -8.82
N LEU A 32 -0.40 14.99 -8.21
CA LEU A 32 -1.22 15.21 -7.01
C LEU A 32 -2.72 15.07 -7.30
N ASN A 33 -3.18 15.58 -8.45
CA ASN A 33 -4.56 15.39 -8.88
C ASN A 33 -4.86 13.90 -9.12
N HIS A 34 -3.95 13.17 -9.77
CA HIS A 34 -4.10 11.72 -9.93
C HIS A 34 -4.15 10.98 -8.58
N PHE A 35 -3.31 11.37 -7.61
CA PHE A 35 -3.32 10.80 -6.26
C PHE A 35 -4.65 11.02 -5.54
N ILE A 36 -5.23 12.23 -5.64
CA ILE A 36 -6.55 12.52 -5.08
C ILE A 36 -7.63 11.64 -5.71
N GLU A 37 -7.60 11.43 -7.03
CA GLU A 37 -8.57 10.58 -7.73
C GLU A 37 -8.47 9.10 -7.35
N GLN A 38 -7.30 8.62 -6.89
CA GLN A 38 -7.18 7.26 -6.34
C GLN A 38 -7.86 7.11 -4.96
N ILE A 39 -7.96 8.21 -4.19
CA ILE A 39 -8.58 8.21 -2.86
C ILE A 39 -10.07 8.50 -2.95
N ALA A 40 -10.45 9.49 -3.75
CA ALA A 40 -11.81 9.98 -3.90
C ALA A 40 -12.11 10.28 -5.38
N PRO A 41 -12.57 9.29 -6.15
CA PRO A 41 -12.90 9.48 -7.56
C PRO A 41 -13.92 10.61 -7.78
N GLY A 42 -13.67 11.47 -8.76
CA GLY A 42 -14.46 12.65 -9.13
C GLY A 42 -14.20 13.88 -8.26
N ARG A 43 -13.26 13.84 -7.31
CA ARG A 43 -13.05 14.93 -6.36
C ARG A 43 -12.48 16.18 -7.02
N THR A 44 -11.60 16.03 -8.01
CA THR A 44 -10.94 17.15 -8.71
C THR A 44 -11.92 18.04 -9.49
N GLU A 45 -13.10 17.51 -9.85
CA GLU A 45 -14.18 18.26 -10.49
C GLU A 45 -14.98 19.13 -9.49
N GLN A 46 -14.92 18.81 -8.21
CA GLN A 46 -15.71 19.45 -7.15
C GLN A 46 -14.94 20.53 -6.37
N VAL A 47 -13.63 20.66 -6.61
CA VAL A 47 -12.76 21.56 -5.86
C VAL A 47 -11.88 22.37 -6.81
N ARG A 48 -11.37 23.50 -6.32
CA ARG A 48 -10.32 24.24 -7.04
C ARG A 48 -9.04 23.40 -7.05
N LEU A 49 -8.41 23.26 -8.22
CA LEU A 49 -7.08 22.63 -8.37
C LEU A 49 -5.99 23.45 -7.66
N SER A 50 -4.82 22.83 -7.44
CA SER A 50 -3.70 23.45 -6.71
C SER A 50 -3.23 24.75 -7.36
N ASN A 51 -2.93 25.77 -6.56
CA ASN A 51 -2.27 27.00 -7.03
C ASN A 51 -0.75 26.92 -6.85
N GLU A 52 -0.02 27.89 -7.42
CA GLU A 52 1.45 27.90 -7.33
C GLU A 52 1.98 27.89 -5.89
N LYS A 53 1.32 28.57 -4.96
CA LYS A 53 1.76 28.62 -3.56
C LYS A 53 1.64 27.24 -2.91
N GLU A 54 0.54 26.54 -3.17
CA GLU A 54 0.29 25.18 -2.69
C GLU A 54 1.31 24.19 -3.29
N LEU A 55 1.58 24.30 -4.59
CA LEU A 55 2.56 23.45 -5.29
C LEU A 55 4.00 23.68 -4.80
N LYS A 56 4.39 24.94 -4.54
CA LYS A 56 5.71 25.29 -3.99
C LYS A 56 5.87 24.85 -2.52
N ALA A 57 4.77 24.83 -1.75
CA ALA A 57 4.77 24.36 -0.36
C ALA A 57 4.76 22.82 -0.24
N THR A 58 4.61 22.10 -1.35
CA THR A 58 4.49 20.63 -1.35
C THR A 58 5.69 19.98 -2.03
N MET A 59 6.40 19.13 -1.28
CA MET A 59 7.44 18.26 -1.83
C MET A 59 6.81 16.94 -2.26
N LEU A 60 6.89 16.63 -3.56
CA LEU A 60 6.42 15.37 -4.11
C LEU A 60 7.63 14.49 -4.44
N LEU A 61 7.61 13.26 -3.96
CA LEU A 61 8.66 12.27 -4.17
C LEU A 61 8.11 11.10 -4.99
N ARG A 62 8.95 10.53 -5.86
CA ARG A 62 8.66 9.28 -6.58
C ARG A 62 9.78 8.28 -6.34
N ILE A 63 9.44 6.99 -6.30
CA ILE A 63 10.41 5.90 -6.20
C ILE A 63 10.14 4.92 -7.35
N PRO A 64 11.18 4.46 -8.08
CA PRO A 64 11.00 3.44 -9.10
C PRO A 64 10.59 2.10 -8.46
N LEU A 65 9.62 1.42 -9.07
CA LEU A 65 9.22 0.07 -8.65
C LEU A 65 10.01 -1.00 -9.41
N THR A 66 11.33 -0.86 -9.46
CA THR A 66 12.24 -1.79 -10.17
C THR A 66 12.67 -2.96 -9.29
N GLU A 67 12.66 -2.78 -7.97
CA GLU A 67 13.02 -3.82 -7.00
C GLU A 67 11.97 -3.88 -5.88
N ALA A 68 11.38 -5.06 -5.67
CA ALA A 68 10.41 -5.27 -4.61
C ALA A 68 10.37 -6.73 -4.13
N SER A 69 9.98 -6.91 -2.87
CA SER A 69 9.64 -8.21 -2.29
C SER A 69 8.16 -8.22 -1.90
N VAL A 70 7.44 -9.28 -2.27
CA VAL A 70 5.99 -9.43 -2.02
C VAL A 70 5.73 -10.72 -1.27
N LYS A 71 4.89 -10.65 -0.24
CA LYS A 71 4.38 -11.83 0.48
C LYS A 71 2.87 -11.78 0.59
N ILE A 72 2.25 -12.89 0.21
CA ILE A 72 0.81 -13.11 0.31
C ILE A 72 0.59 -14.32 1.21
N SER A 73 -0.20 -14.14 2.26
CA SER A 73 -0.72 -15.19 3.12
C SER A 73 -2.23 -15.25 2.94
N ASN A 74 -2.72 -16.32 2.33
CA ASN A 74 -4.13 -16.60 2.05
C ASN A 74 -4.32 -18.11 1.97
N PHE A 75 -3.90 -18.82 3.02
CA PHE A 75 -4.02 -20.27 3.09
C PHE A 75 -4.74 -20.63 4.38
N GLY A 76 -5.34 -21.82 4.41
CA GLY A 76 -6.03 -22.33 5.58
C GLY A 76 -5.07 -22.59 6.74
N VAL A 77 -5.63 -22.99 7.88
CA VAL A 77 -4.86 -23.39 9.06
C VAL A 77 -3.91 -24.54 8.70
N ASN A 78 -2.67 -24.43 9.17
CA ASN A 78 -1.64 -25.44 8.98
C ASN A 78 -1.24 -26.03 10.34
N ASP A 79 -2.11 -26.89 10.89
CA ASP A 79 -1.86 -27.62 12.12
C ASP A 79 -0.97 -28.85 11.86
N ASP A 80 -0.15 -29.22 12.85
CA ASP A 80 0.63 -30.44 12.79
C ASP A 80 -0.26 -31.68 12.96
N ALA A 81 0.16 -32.81 12.39
CA ALA A 81 -0.62 -34.05 12.42
C ALA A 81 -0.95 -34.52 13.86
N GLU A 82 -0.03 -34.28 14.80
CA GLU A 82 -0.16 -34.63 16.22
C GLU A 82 -1.25 -33.83 16.94
N ASP A 83 -1.61 -32.64 16.43
CA ASP A 83 -2.59 -31.74 17.05
C ASP A 83 -4.03 -32.00 16.58
N MET A 84 -4.23 -32.86 15.57
CA MET A 84 -5.52 -33.01 14.88
C MET A 84 -6.65 -33.54 15.78
N ASP A 85 -6.30 -34.34 16.79
CA ASP A 85 -7.26 -34.92 17.75
C ASP A 85 -7.64 -33.95 18.88
N ILE A 86 -7.00 -32.78 18.97
CA ILE A 86 -7.34 -31.77 19.98
C ILE A 86 -8.72 -31.16 19.63
N PRO A 87 -9.73 -31.27 20.52
CA PRO A 87 -11.11 -30.91 20.22
C PRO A 87 -11.35 -29.39 20.37
N VAL A 88 -10.58 -28.59 19.63
CA VAL A 88 -10.72 -27.14 19.54
C VAL A 88 -10.98 -26.71 18.11
N TRP A 89 -11.72 -25.60 17.96
CA TRP A 89 -11.99 -25.02 16.65
C TRP A 89 -10.73 -24.38 16.05
N ALA A 90 -10.59 -24.44 14.72
CA ALA A 90 -9.55 -23.77 13.97
C ALA A 90 -10.12 -23.29 12.62
N GLY A 91 -9.76 -22.08 12.19
CA GLY A 91 -10.15 -21.46 10.93
C GLY A 91 -9.47 -20.13 10.68
#